data_AF-A0A7C3JYX0-F1
#
_entry.id   AF-A0A7C3JYX0-F1
#
_cell.length_a   1.000
_cell.length_b   1.000
_cell.length_c   1.000
_cell.angle_alpha   90.00
_cell.angle_beta   90.00
_cell.angle_gamma   90.00
#
_symmetry.space_group_name_H-M   'P 1'
#
loop_
_entity.id
_entity.type
_entity.pdbx_description
1 polymer ?
#
loop_
_entity_poly.entity_id
_entity_poly.type
_entity_poly.pdbx_seq_one_letter_code
_entity_poly.pdbx_strand_id
1 'polypeptide(L)'
;PTLPRARAAGRVPGDLLRVPEFREGRELSSRIEYRAPDAACNPYLAFAALLAAGLEGIEREYPLPPTRDAIDEASMETAPTLPGSLYEALEEAENSELLRRCLGDHVFESLLTSKRIEWERYRSHITDYELQQYLPTL
;
A
#
# COMPACT_ATOMS: atom_id res chain seq x y z
N PRO A 1 -34.13 6.20 -17.24
CA PRO A 1 -33.48 6.66 -16.00
C PRO A 1 -32.82 5.48 -15.27
N THR A 2 -31.71 5.00 -15.85
CA THR A 2 -30.97 3.83 -15.39
C THR A 2 -29.77 4.30 -14.56
N LEU A 3 -29.70 3.81 -13.33
CA LEU A 3 -28.62 4.04 -12.36
C LEU A 3 -27.24 3.81 -12.99
N PRO A 4 -26.25 4.69 -12.75
CA PRO A 4 -24.88 4.43 -13.17
C PRO A 4 -24.32 3.29 -12.31
N ARG A 5 -23.87 2.24 -13.01
CA ARG A 5 -23.22 1.05 -12.45
C ARG A 5 -22.02 1.46 -11.59
N ALA A 6 -21.97 0.95 -10.36
CA ALA A 6 -20.77 0.92 -9.56
C ALA A 6 -19.65 0.24 -10.36
N ARG A 7 -18.69 1.05 -10.84
CA ARG A 7 -17.41 0.57 -11.34
C ARG A 7 -16.44 0.60 -10.17
N ALA A 8 -16.00 -0.58 -9.77
CA ALA A 8 -14.84 -0.77 -8.94
C ALA A 8 -13.66 -0.01 -9.56
N ALA A 9 -13.11 0.95 -8.83
CA ALA A 9 -11.87 1.63 -9.15
C ALA A 9 -11.22 1.98 -7.81
N GLY A 10 -10.32 1.12 -7.35
CA GLY A 10 -9.34 1.50 -6.35
C GLY A 10 -8.53 2.65 -6.93
N ARG A 11 -8.92 3.89 -6.60
CA ARG A 11 -8.16 5.08 -6.98
C ARG A 11 -6.78 4.94 -6.35
N VAL A 12 -5.73 4.86 -7.17
CA VAL A 12 -4.37 5.16 -6.72
C VAL A 12 -4.44 6.56 -6.08
N PRO A 13 -4.11 6.73 -4.78
CA PRO A 13 -4.02 8.06 -4.20
C PRO A 13 -3.04 8.86 -5.05
N GLY A 14 -3.38 10.11 -5.34
CA GLY A 14 -2.49 10.98 -6.09
C GLY A 14 -1.10 10.97 -5.45
N ASP A 15 -0.13 10.52 -6.24
CA ASP A 15 1.31 10.50 -5.97
C ASP A 15 1.69 9.77 -4.67
N LEU A 16 1.62 8.43 -4.70
CA LEU A 16 2.12 7.53 -3.64
C LEU A 16 3.53 7.92 -3.15
N LEU A 17 4.39 8.30 -4.11
CA LEU A 17 5.68 8.93 -3.90
C LEU A 17 5.62 10.34 -4.46
N ARG A 18 6.00 11.32 -3.64
CA ARG A 18 6.12 12.71 -4.06
C ARG A 18 7.54 13.20 -3.85
N VAL A 19 8.07 13.87 -4.86
CA VAL A 19 9.34 14.62 -4.77
C VAL A 19 8.98 16.10 -4.63
N PRO A 20 9.24 16.74 -3.46
CA PRO A 20 9.03 18.17 -3.31
C PRO A 20 9.91 18.97 -4.28
N GLU A 21 9.39 20.10 -4.73
CA GLU A 21 10.10 21.00 -5.64
C GLU A 21 11.45 21.43 -5.06
N PHE A 22 12.50 21.30 -5.86
CA PHE A 22 13.84 21.74 -5.51
C PHE A 22 13.89 23.27 -5.44
N ARG A 23 14.55 23.82 -4.41
CA ARG A 23 14.79 25.26 -4.27
C ARG A 23 16.27 25.52 -4.08
N GLU A 24 16.84 26.40 -4.90
CA GLU A 24 18.22 26.86 -4.76
C GLU A 24 18.46 27.41 -3.35
N GLY A 25 19.61 27.07 -2.75
CA GLY A 25 19.93 27.41 -1.36
C GLY A 25 19.29 26.52 -0.30
N ARG A 26 18.50 25.49 -0.67
CA ARG A 26 17.97 24.48 0.24
C ARG A 26 18.30 23.05 -0.21
N GLU A 27 19.53 22.83 -0.65
CA GLU A 27 20.02 21.54 -1.14
C GLU A 27 19.80 20.40 -0.13
N LEU A 28 20.00 20.68 1.17
CA LEU A 28 19.78 19.74 2.27
C LEU A 28 18.31 19.33 2.49
N SER A 29 17.36 19.95 1.78
CA SER A 29 15.92 19.67 1.93
C SER A 29 15.35 18.70 0.90
N SER A 30 16.19 18.26 -0.06
CA SER A 30 15.87 17.24 -1.05
C SER A 30 15.52 15.92 -0.36
N ARG A 31 14.31 15.42 -0.62
CA ARG A 31 13.77 14.21 0.01
C ARG A 31 12.69 13.59 -0.85
N ILE A 32 12.32 12.36 -0.52
CA ILE A 32 11.18 11.65 -1.09
C ILE A 32 10.11 11.52 -0.01
N GLU A 33 8.87 11.88 -0.33
CA GLU A 33 7.70 11.71 0.55
C GLU A 33 6.93 10.45 0.12
N TYR A 34 7.02 9.37 0.89
CA TYR A 34 6.19 8.18 0.73
C TYR A 34 4.93 8.28 1.59
N ARG A 35 3.75 8.18 0.97
CA ARG A 35 2.46 8.57 1.58
C ARG A 35 1.52 7.41 1.91
N ALA A 36 1.97 6.18 1.69
CA ALA A 36 1.18 4.98 1.99
C ALA A 36 1.05 4.67 3.50
N PRO A 37 2.13 4.77 4.32
CA PRO A 37 2.07 4.36 5.71
C PRO A 37 1.16 5.28 6.51
N ASP A 38 0.36 4.67 7.38
CA ASP A 38 -0.51 5.35 8.33
C ASP A 38 0.05 5.28 9.77
N ALA A 39 -0.67 5.88 10.72
CA ALA A 39 -0.29 5.88 12.13
C ALA A 39 -0.46 4.53 12.84
N ALA A 40 -1.14 3.55 12.23
CA ALA A 40 -1.31 2.21 12.79
C ALA A 40 -0.08 1.31 12.50
N CYS A 41 0.77 1.71 11.56
CA CYS A 41 2.00 1.01 11.25
C CYS A 41 3.02 1.07 12.40
N ASN A 42 3.74 -0.03 12.64
CA ASN A 42 4.92 0.02 13.50
C ASN A 42 6.02 0.83 12.79
N PRO A 43 6.47 1.98 13.32
CA PRO A 43 7.39 2.86 12.62
C PRO A 43 8.74 2.19 12.35
N TYR A 44 9.22 1.31 13.24
CA TYR A 44 10.47 0.60 13.05
C TYR A 44 10.41 -0.38 11.88
N LEU A 45 9.33 -1.15 11.78
CA LEU A 45 9.14 -2.10 10.68
C LEU A 45 8.91 -1.39 9.35
N ALA A 46 8.12 -0.30 9.37
CA ALA A 46 7.85 0.49 8.18
C ALA A 46 9.13 1.14 7.62
N PHE A 47 9.94 1.79 8.48
CA PHE A 47 11.20 2.37 8.03
C PHE A 47 12.24 1.34 7.61
N ALA A 48 12.30 0.18 8.28
CA ALA A 48 13.18 -0.92 7.87
C ALA A 48 12.83 -1.40 6.45
N ALA A 49 11.55 -1.69 6.19
CA ALA A 49 11.08 -2.13 4.89
C ALA A 49 11.31 -1.07 3.79
N LEU A 50 11.06 0.21 4.10
CA LEU A 50 11.29 1.31 3.17
C LEU A 50 12.77 1.48 2.82
N LEU A 51 13.64 1.42 3.82
CA LEU A 51 15.08 1.53 3.61
C LEU A 51 15.59 0.33 2.79
N ALA A 52 15.15 -0.88 3.10
CA ALA A 52 15.53 -2.08 2.35
C ALA A 52 15.06 -2.01 0.88
N ALA A 53 13.83 -1.57 0.62
CA ALA A 53 13.32 -1.38 -0.73
C ALA A 53 14.11 -0.32 -1.51
N GLY A 54 14.42 0.81 -0.87
CA GLY A 54 15.23 1.88 -1.47
C GLY A 54 16.65 1.44 -1.79
N LEU A 55 17.31 0.74 -0.85
CA LEU A 55 18.66 0.23 -1.05
C LEU A 55 18.72 -0.82 -2.17
N GLU A 56 17.78 -1.77 -2.20
CA GLU A 56 17.75 -2.79 -3.25
C GLU A 56 17.54 -2.17 -4.63
N GLY A 57 16.68 -1.14 -4.74
CA GLY A 57 16.49 -0.40 -5.99
C GLY A 57 17.75 0.33 -6.48
N ILE A 58 18.56 0.85 -5.56
CA ILE A 58 19.86 1.49 -5.88
C ILE A 58 20.88 0.42 -6.30
N GLU A 59 21.05 -0.63 -5.49
CA GLU A 59 22.05 -1.67 -5.72
C GLU A 59 21.82 -2.45 -7.01
N ARG A 60 20.55 -2.64 -7.40
CA ARG A 60 20.14 -3.38 -8.59
C ARG A 60 19.72 -2.50 -9.76
N GLU A 61 19.87 -1.18 -9.62
CA GLU A 61 19.56 -0.19 -10.65
C GLU A 61 18.16 -0.37 -11.27
N TYR A 62 17.13 -0.53 -10.42
CA TYR A 62 15.77 -0.74 -10.91
C TYR A 62 15.28 0.46 -11.74
N PRO A 63 14.64 0.21 -12.90
CA PRO A 63 14.12 1.29 -13.73
C PRO A 63 13.01 2.04 -12.99
N LEU A 64 13.07 3.36 -12.99
CA LEU A 64 12.02 4.19 -12.44
C LEU A 64 10.82 4.24 -13.40
N PRO A 65 9.58 4.08 -12.89
CA PRO A 65 8.40 4.30 -13.71
C PRO A 65 8.31 5.78 -14.14
N PRO A 66 7.59 6.07 -15.23
CA PRO A 66 7.34 7.45 -15.64
C PRO A 66 6.63 8.24 -14.54
N THR A 67 6.95 9.52 -14.42
CA THR A 67 6.22 10.44 -13.54
C THR A 67 4.78 10.58 -14.02
N ARG A 68 3.83 10.72 -13.09
CA ARG A 68 2.40 10.83 -13.40
C ARG A 68 2.06 11.88 -14.46
N ASP A 69 2.76 13.01 -14.46
CA ASP A 69 2.57 14.10 -15.45
C ASP A 69 2.95 13.69 -16.88
N ALA A 70 3.65 12.57 -17.05
CA ALA A 70 4.08 12.02 -18.32
C ALA A 70 3.27 10.78 -18.75
N ILE A 71 2.24 10.38 -17.98
CA ILE A 71 1.38 9.22 -18.26
C ILE A 71 0.05 9.72 -18.82
N ASP A 72 -0.41 9.17 -19.94
CA ASP A 72 -1.74 9.47 -20.46
C ASP A 72 -2.85 8.80 -19.62
N GLU A 73 -4.07 9.33 -19.73
CA GLU A 73 -5.19 8.89 -18.89
C GLU A 73 -5.53 7.39 -19.10
N ALA A 74 -5.26 6.87 -20.30
CA ALA A 74 -5.44 5.45 -20.63
C ALA A 74 -4.38 4.54 -19.99
N SER A 75 -3.11 4.97 -19.91
CA SER A 75 -2.05 4.20 -19.25
C SER A 75 -2.12 4.30 -17.72
N MET A 76 -2.81 5.31 -17.19
CA MET A 76 -3.13 5.37 -15.76
C MET A 76 -4.11 4.29 -15.31
N GLU A 77 -5.02 3.83 -16.19
CA GLU A 77 -5.98 2.77 -15.87
C GLU A 77 -5.32 1.38 -15.75
N THR A 78 -4.13 1.20 -16.32
CA THR A 78 -3.39 -0.08 -16.30
C THR A 78 -2.24 -0.10 -15.28
N ALA A 79 -2.03 1.01 -14.55
CA ALA A 79 -1.00 1.08 -13.53
C ALA A 79 -1.33 0.13 -12.35
N PRO A 80 -0.32 -0.58 -11.80
CA PRO A 80 -0.53 -1.45 -10.65
C PRO A 80 -1.05 -0.64 -9.46
N THR A 81 -2.09 -1.16 -8.82
CA THR A 81 -2.71 -0.56 -7.63
C THR A 81 -2.18 -1.22 -6.36
N LEU A 82 -2.25 -0.50 -5.25
CA LEU A 82 -2.03 -1.12 -3.94
C LEU A 82 -3.13 -2.17 -3.65
N PRO A 83 -2.84 -3.15 -2.79
CA PRO A 83 -3.84 -4.12 -2.32
C PRO A 83 -5.10 -3.42 -1.78
N GLY A 84 -6.27 -3.93 -2.13
CA GLY A 84 -7.57 -3.39 -1.72
C GLY A 84 -8.03 -3.82 -0.34
N SER A 85 -7.35 -4.81 0.25
CA SER A 85 -7.65 -5.35 1.57
C SER A 85 -6.39 -5.79 2.32
N LEU A 86 -6.51 -5.95 3.64
CA LEU A 86 -5.44 -6.52 4.46
C LEU A 86 -5.08 -7.94 4.00
N TYR A 87 -6.06 -8.72 3.56
CA TYR A 87 -5.84 -10.07 3.04
C TYR A 87 -4.93 -10.07 1.81
N GLU A 88 -5.27 -9.27 0.79
CA GLU A 88 -4.44 -9.13 -0.41
C GLU A 88 -3.03 -8.62 -0.07
N ALA A 89 -2.92 -7.67 0.87
CA ALA A 89 -1.62 -7.18 1.32
C ALA A 89 -0.77 -8.27 2.00
N LEU A 90 -1.41 -9.20 2.72
CA LEU A 90 -0.72 -10.34 3.35
C LEU A 90 -0.27 -11.38 2.31
N GLU A 91 -1.06 -11.63 1.27
CA GLU A 91 -0.66 -12.51 0.16
C GLU A 91 0.55 -11.93 -0.60
N GLU A 92 0.54 -10.63 -0.90
CA GLU A 92 1.70 -9.96 -1.53
C GLU A 92 2.93 -9.96 -0.60
N ALA A 93 2.73 -9.71 0.69
CA ALA A 93 3.80 -9.72 1.68
C ALA A 93 4.45 -11.10 1.83
N GLU A 94 3.65 -12.18 1.86
CA GLU A 94 4.12 -13.56 1.97
C GLU A 94 5.02 -13.98 0.82
N ASN A 95 4.72 -13.51 -0.39
CA ASN A 95 5.51 -13.79 -1.59
C ASN A 95 6.73 -12.86 -1.74
N SER A 96 6.91 -11.88 -0.85
CA SER A 96 8.00 -10.90 -0.93
C SER A 96 9.29 -11.41 -0.30
N GLU A 97 10.23 -11.83 -1.14
CA GLU A 97 11.57 -12.20 -0.66
C GLU A 97 12.32 -11.04 -0.01
N LEU A 98 12.13 -9.81 -0.53
CA LEU A 98 12.76 -8.61 0.02
C LEU A 98 12.29 -8.37 1.46
N LEU A 99 10.99 -8.43 1.69
CA LEU A 99 10.42 -8.20 3.01
C LEU A 99 10.87 -9.27 4.00
N ARG A 100 10.92 -10.54 3.56
CA ARG A 100 11.42 -11.65 4.37
C ARG A 100 12.89 -11.48 4.75
N ARG A 101 13.76 -11.11 3.79
CA ARG A 101 15.19 -10.81 4.07
C ARG A 101 15.35 -9.62 5.01
N CYS A 102 14.55 -8.57 4.80
CA CYS A 102 14.60 -7.34 5.59
C CYS A 102 14.24 -7.56 7.06
N LEU A 103 13.15 -8.30 7.33
CA LEU A 103 12.65 -8.50 8.68
C LEU A 103 13.30 -9.70 9.39
N GLY A 104 13.83 -10.65 8.60
CA GLY A 104 14.28 -11.94 9.08
C GLY A 104 13.10 -12.89 9.36
N ASP A 105 13.38 -14.19 9.27
CA ASP A 105 12.35 -15.23 9.31
C ASP A 105 11.43 -15.14 10.52
N HIS A 106 11.99 -14.94 11.71
CA HIS A 106 11.20 -14.94 12.94
C HIS A 106 10.17 -13.79 13.00
N VAL A 107 10.59 -12.57 12.66
CA VAL A 107 9.72 -11.38 12.72
C VAL A 107 8.71 -11.43 11.58
N PHE A 108 9.15 -11.84 10.38
CA PHE A 108 8.29 -11.97 9.21
C PHE A 108 7.12 -12.95 9.46
N GLU A 109 7.42 -14.16 9.94
CA GLU A 109 6.40 -15.17 10.22
C GLU A 109 5.44 -14.74 11.35
N SER A 110 5.98 -14.09 12.40
CA SER A 110 5.17 -13.58 13.51
C SER A 110 4.23 -12.47 13.05
N LEU A 111 4.71 -11.55 12.21
CA LEU A 111 3.92 -10.47 11.64
C LEU A 111 2.78 -11.01 10.79
N LEU A 112 3.06 -11.89 9.83
CA LEU A 112 2.06 -12.50 8.97
C LEU A 112 1.00 -13.25 9.79
N THR A 113 1.44 -14.07 10.74
CA THR A 113 0.53 -14.83 11.62
C THR A 113 -0.37 -13.90 12.42
N SER A 114 0.20 -12.87 13.05
CA SER A 114 -0.57 -11.89 13.83
C SER A 114 -1.61 -11.17 12.98
N LYS A 115 -1.24 -10.74 11.77
CA LYS A 115 -2.13 -9.99 10.88
C LYS A 115 -3.19 -10.87 10.22
N ARG A 116 -2.91 -12.15 9.97
CA ARG A 116 -3.95 -13.12 9.57
C ARG A 116 -5.00 -13.30 10.67
N ILE A 117 -4.58 -13.45 11.93
CA ILE A 117 -5.51 -13.55 13.05
C ILE A 117 -6.38 -12.29 13.16
N GLU A 118 -5.80 -11.11 12.96
CA GLU A 118 -6.54 -9.84 12.92
C GLU A 118 -7.59 -9.83 11.80
N TRP A 119 -7.21 -10.23 10.58
CA TRP A 119 -8.13 -10.32 9.44
C TRP A 119 -9.27 -11.32 9.69
N GLU A 120 -8.94 -12.50 10.21
CA GLU A 120 -9.92 -13.54 10.54
C GLU A 120 -10.98 -13.04 11.53
N ARG A 121 -10.55 -12.30 12.56
CA ARG A 121 -11.47 -11.68 13.51
C ARG A 121 -12.35 -10.65 12.83
N TYR A 122 -11.77 -9.76 12.03
CA TYR A 122 -12.51 -8.72 11.30
C TYR A 122 -13.59 -9.31 10.39
N ARG A 123 -13.24 -10.29 9.54
CA ARG A 123 -14.19 -10.88 8.58
C ARG A 123 -15.33 -11.68 9.23
N SER A 124 -15.10 -12.17 10.46
CA SER A 124 -16.12 -12.93 11.22
C SER A 124 -17.10 -12.03 11.99
N HIS A 125 -16.82 -10.73 12.04
CA HIS A 125 -17.62 -9.76 12.78
C HIS A 125 -18.79 -9.27 11.93
N ILE A 126 -20.01 -9.36 12.48
CA ILE A 126 -21.20 -8.75 11.85
C ILE A 126 -21.20 -7.27 12.20
N THR A 127 -21.10 -6.43 11.18
CA THR A 127 -21.04 -4.98 11.31
C THR A 127 -22.42 -4.35 11.44
N ASP A 128 -22.49 -3.16 12.05
CA ASP A 128 -23.73 -2.38 12.12
C ASP A 128 -24.33 -2.09 10.74
N TYR A 129 -23.49 -1.94 9.72
CA TYR A 129 -23.93 -1.77 8.34
C TYR A 129 -24.77 -2.97 7.88
N GLU A 130 -24.27 -4.19 8.07
CA GLU A 130 -24.97 -5.40 7.66
C GLU A 130 -26.27 -5.57 8.44
N LEU A 131 -26.27 -5.30 9.75
CA LEU A 131 -27.48 -5.31 10.55
C LEU A 131 -28.53 -4.32 10.02
N GLN A 132 -28.13 -3.08 9.74
CA GLN A 132 -29.05 -2.04 9.25
C GLN A 132 -29.58 -2.31 7.83
N GLN A 133 -28.80 -2.96 6.97
CA GLN A 133 -29.22 -3.26 5.60
C GLN A 133 -30.10 -4.51 5.51
N TYR A 134 -29.70 -5.60 6.19
CA TYR A 134 -30.31 -6.91 5.97
C TYR A 134 -31.39 -7.25 6.99
N LEU A 135 -31.29 -6.77 8.24
CA LEU A 135 -32.26 -7.10 9.29
C LEU A 135 -33.68 -6.52 9.03
N PRO A 136 -33.86 -5.27 8.55
CA PRO A 136 -35.20 -4.74 8.27
C PRO A 136 -35.91 -5.37 7.06
N THR A 137 -35.17 -6.13 6.26
CA THR A 137 -35.68 -6.78 5.04
C THR A 137 -36.19 -8.21 5.33
N LEU A 138 -36.01 -8.70 6.57
CA LEU A 138 -36.53 -9.96 7.09
C LEU A 138 -37.88 -9.76 7.80
#